data_AF-A0A6P0WYF1-F1
#
_entry.id   AF-A0A6P0WYF1-F1
#
_cell.length_a   1.000
_cell.length_b   1.000
_cell.length_c   1.000
_cell.angle_alpha   90.00
_cell.angle_beta   90.00
_cell.angle_gamma   90.00
#
_symmetry.space_group_name_H-M   'P 1'
#
loop_
_entity.id
_entity.type
_entity.pdbx_description
1 polymer ?
#
loop_
_entity_poly.entity_id
_entity_poly.type
_entity_poly.pdbx_seq_one_letter_code
_entity_poly.pdbx_strand_id
1 'polypeptide(L)'
;VVFHVPQNAVVQLHDYKNRTARTVFGPDLVMLEPDEAFTVLSLSGSKPKRANVIKSLALLLGPDFMTDIFTVETSDHARLQLQLSYNWYFDVDRQDEQTAARLFQVPDFVGDACKAIASRVRGAVAGEKFDEFHRNSARIIRQAVFGIDAEGHIRDEFRFRTNNLVITNIDIQSVEPVDEETLKSLQKSVQLAIQITTDAQEAAARRDAERIEQQAKARLERQVIVDQGAAEVEKKKLLELQAENAAIESTGQATAEARAKAQAAQIEGELAVTLAQQEAEAARIRQEAELNQLRARQEAELTHQQALNNLEIEKAERIAQITGAEFQQKVAAIGPETLKAIAQAGPEMQARLLEGLGIQSVLITDGKNPINLFSTANGLINPMSSVDSSDG
;
A
#
# COMPACT_ATOMS: atom_id res chain seq x y z
N VAL A 1 110.88 -6.74 -25.10
CA VAL A 1 109.54 -7.36 -24.92
C VAL A 1 108.51 -6.38 -25.48
N VAL A 2 107.50 -6.87 -26.22
CA VAL A 2 106.51 -6.02 -26.90
C VAL A 2 105.12 -6.35 -26.37
N PHE A 3 104.30 -5.33 -26.10
CA PHE A 3 102.93 -5.46 -25.64
C PHE A 3 102.01 -4.50 -26.40
N HIS A 4 100.91 -5.04 -26.94
CA HIS A 4 99.90 -4.23 -27.61
C HIS A 4 98.90 -3.71 -26.58
N VAL A 5 98.88 -2.41 -26.34
CA VAL A 5 97.93 -1.81 -25.40
C VAL A 5 96.53 -1.84 -26.02
N PRO A 6 95.54 -2.50 -25.37
CA PRO A 6 94.18 -2.53 -25.88
C PRO A 6 93.59 -1.13 -26.06
N GLN A 7 92.60 -1.00 -26.93
CA GLN A 7 91.86 0.25 -27.05
C GLN A 7 91.23 0.61 -25.70
N ASN A 8 91.31 1.89 -25.34
CA ASN A 8 90.74 2.41 -24.10
C ASN A 8 91.33 1.79 -22.82
N ALA A 9 92.61 1.45 -22.89
CA ALA A 9 93.41 1.01 -21.76
C ALA A 9 94.67 1.88 -21.63
N VAL A 10 95.27 1.85 -20.45
CA VAL A 10 96.55 2.49 -20.17
C VAL A 10 97.48 1.49 -19.50
N VAL A 11 98.77 1.56 -19.84
CA VAL A 11 99.82 0.76 -19.20
C VAL A 11 100.83 1.72 -18.58
N GLN A 12 101.35 1.35 -17.41
CA GLN A 12 102.46 2.06 -16.78
C GLN A 12 103.73 1.23 -16.90
N LEU A 13 104.80 1.88 -17.34
CA LEU A 13 106.14 1.33 -17.37
C LEU A 13 107.00 2.05 -16.35
N HIS A 14 107.79 1.29 -15.62
CA HIS A 14 108.76 1.81 -14.68
C HIS A 14 110.17 1.52 -15.18
N ASP A 15 110.94 2.58 -15.41
CA ASP A 15 112.36 2.50 -15.71
C ASP A 15 113.14 2.50 -14.38
N TYR A 16 113.76 1.37 -14.05
CA TYR A 16 114.50 1.22 -12.79
C TYR A 16 115.82 1.99 -12.78
N LYS A 17 116.39 2.28 -13.95
CA LYS A 17 117.67 2.97 -14.07
C LYS A 17 117.51 4.47 -13.86
N ASN A 18 116.50 5.07 -14.50
CA ASN A 18 116.22 6.51 -14.38
C ASN A 18 115.20 6.85 -13.28
N ARG A 19 114.58 5.85 -12.64
CA ARG A 19 113.51 6.00 -11.63
C ARG A 19 112.32 6.82 -12.12
N THR A 20 112.07 6.79 -13.43
CA THR A 20 110.97 7.48 -14.08
C THR A 20 109.87 6.48 -14.42
N ALA A 21 108.61 6.88 -14.24
CA ALA A 21 107.47 6.12 -14.71
C ALA A 21 106.84 6.86 -15.90
N ARG A 22 106.61 6.14 -17.00
CA ARG A 22 105.86 6.66 -18.14
C ARG A 22 104.57 5.88 -18.34
N THR A 23 103.52 6.56 -18.77
CA THR A 23 102.22 5.96 -19.06
C THR A 23 101.97 6.00 -20.55
N VAL A 24 101.43 4.91 -21.09
CA VAL A 24 101.10 4.80 -22.52
C VAL A 24 99.65 4.42 -22.67
N PHE A 25 98.91 5.25 -23.41
CA PHE A 25 97.50 5.04 -23.72
C PHE A 25 97.33 4.24 -25.01
N GLY A 26 96.36 3.33 -25.02
CA GLY A 26 96.02 2.57 -26.21
C GLY A 26 95.09 3.30 -27.18
N PRO A 27 94.98 2.83 -28.44
CA PRO A 27 95.67 1.65 -28.98
C PRO A 27 97.07 2.03 -29.48
N ASP A 28 98.12 1.55 -28.81
CA ASP A 28 99.51 1.77 -29.20
C ASP A 28 100.37 0.54 -28.85
N LEU A 29 101.50 0.38 -29.53
CA LEU A 29 102.43 -0.72 -29.33
C LEU A 29 103.59 -0.26 -28.46
N VAL A 30 103.70 -0.85 -27.27
CA VAL A 30 104.79 -0.53 -26.33
C VAL A 30 105.90 -1.56 -26.44
N MET A 31 107.12 -1.08 -26.64
CA MET A 31 108.33 -1.88 -26.56
C MET A 31 109.13 -1.48 -25.31
N LEU A 32 109.38 -2.46 -24.44
CA LEU A 32 110.17 -2.29 -23.23
C LEU A 32 111.66 -2.08 -23.57
N GLU A 33 112.26 -1.06 -22.97
CA GLU A 33 113.71 -0.89 -22.92
C GLU A 33 114.37 -1.88 -21.93
N PRO A 34 115.70 -2.09 -21.98
CA PRO A 34 116.39 -3.12 -21.18
C PRO A 34 116.16 -3.04 -19.67
N ASP A 35 116.00 -1.84 -19.12
CA ASP A 35 115.81 -1.58 -17.68
C ASP A 35 114.36 -1.21 -17.30
N GLU A 36 113.42 -1.35 -18.24
CA GLU A 36 111.99 -1.10 -18.00
C GLU A 36 111.22 -2.36 -17.60
N ALA A 37 110.20 -2.21 -16.75
CA ALA A 37 109.21 -3.25 -16.49
C ALA A 37 107.78 -2.69 -16.45
N PHE A 38 106.80 -3.55 -16.72
CA PHE A 38 105.39 -3.22 -16.56
C PHE A 38 105.00 -3.19 -15.08
N THR A 39 104.20 -2.18 -14.69
CA THR A 39 103.47 -2.20 -13.43
C THR A 39 102.34 -3.22 -13.53
N VAL A 40 102.43 -4.31 -12.76
CA VAL A 40 101.37 -5.32 -12.70
C VAL A 40 100.28 -4.86 -11.74
N LEU A 41 99.04 -4.79 -12.24
CA LEU A 41 97.86 -4.49 -11.44
C LEU A 41 97.29 -5.78 -10.84
N SER A 42 96.92 -5.71 -9.57
CA SER A 42 96.31 -6.80 -8.82
C SER A 42 94.94 -6.35 -8.32
N LEU A 43 93.91 -6.61 -9.12
CA LEU A 43 92.56 -6.10 -8.92
C LEU A 43 91.67 -7.11 -8.17
N SER A 44 90.73 -6.59 -7.40
CA SER A 44 89.68 -7.36 -6.75
C SER A 44 88.71 -7.98 -7.76
N GLY A 45 88.43 -9.27 -7.60
CA GLY A 45 87.52 -10.04 -8.46
C GLY A 45 86.46 -10.80 -7.65
N SER A 46 85.61 -11.56 -8.34
CA SER A 46 84.53 -12.39 -7.76
C SER A 46 83.36 -11.61 -7.14
N LYS A 47 82.32 -12.35 -6.70
CA LYS A 47 81.17 -11.88 -5.93
C LYS A 47 80.95 -12.85 -4.75
N PRO A 48 81.13 -12.45 -3.47
CA PRO A 48 81.67 -11.18 -2.97
C PRO A 48 83.07 -10.85 -3.49
N LYS A 49 83.44 -9.55 -3.50
CA LYS A 49 84.77 -9.12 -3.93
C LYS A 49 85.88 -9.69 -3.04
N ARG A 50 86.88 -10.31 -3.69
CA ARG A 50 88.10 -10.84 -3.07
C ARG A 50 89.31 -10.14 -3.68
N ALA A 51 90.22 -9.70 -2.83
CA ALA A 51 91.44 -9.01 -3.25
C ALA A 51 92.37 -9.94 -4.06
N ASN A 52 93.16 -9.36 -4.97
CA ASN A 52 94.23 -10.03 -5.72
C ASN A 52 93.79 -11.22 -6.59
N VAL A 53 92.57 -11.21 -7.13
CA VAL A 53 92.06 -12.29 -8.00
C VAL A 53 92.43 -12.06 -9.45
N ILE A 54 92.36 -10.81 -9.93
CA ILE A 54 92.59 -10.47 -11.33
C ILE A 54 93.96 -9.82 -11.44
N LYS A 55 94.85 -10.40 -12.25
CA LYS A 55 96.14 -9.80 -12.58
C LYS A 55 96.10 -9.25 -13.99
N SER A 56 96.38 -7.97 -14.16
CA SER A 56 96.38 -7.31 -15.48
C SER A 56 97.61 -6.44 -15.65
N LEU A 57 98.09 -6.35 -16.90
CA LEU A 57 99.14 -5.40 -17.29
C LEU A 57 98.56 -4.06 -17.75
N ALA A 58 97.32 -4.05 -18.24
CA ALA A 58 96.63 -2.87 -18.73
C ALA A 58 95.46 -2.50 -17.80
N LEU A 59 95.37 -1.24 -17.43
CA LEU A 59 94.22 -0.65 -16.75
C LEU A 59 93.18 -0.27 -17.80
N LEU A 60 91.98 -0.82 -17.70
CA LEU A 60 90.86 -0.42 -18.54
C LEU A 60 90.30 0.91 -18.04
N LEU A 61 90.09 1.87 -18.95
CA LEU A 61 89.61 3.22 -18.59
C LEU A 61 88.08 3.30 -18.48
N GLY A 62 87.34 2.27 -18.91
CA GLY A 62 85.88 2.29 -18.99
C GLY A 62 85.37 3.13 -20.18
N PRO A 63 84.05 3.19 -20.45
CA PRO A 63 82.97 2.80 -19.56
C PRO A 63 82.87 1.29 -19.40
N ASP A 64 82.81 0.84 -18.16
CA ASP A 64 82.58 -0.55 -17.79
C ASP A 64 81.78 -0.60 -16.48
N PHE A 65 81.43 -1.78 -16.01
CA PHE A 65 80.72 -1.96 -14.75
C PHE A 65 81.41 -2.97 -13.85
N MET A 66 81.27 -2.80 -12.54
CA MET A 66 81.77 -3.77 -11.56
C MET A 66 80.66 -4.13 -10.60
N THR A 67 80.50 -5.41 -10.31
CA THR A 67 79.47 -5.91 -9.39
C THR A 67 80.06 -6.39 -8.08
N ASP A 68 79.41 -6.10 -6.96
CA ASP A 68 79.79 -6.59 -5.63
C ASP A 68 78.57 -7.12 -4.86
N ILE A 69 78.84 -8.02 -3.91
CA ILE A 69 77.85 -8.57 -2.98
C ILE A 69 78.35 -8.35 -1.56
N PHE A 70 77.56 -7.66 -0.75
CA PHE A 70 77.86 -7.47 0.67
C PHE A 70 76.57 -7.45 1.51
N THR A 71 76.73 -7.75 2.80
CA THR A 71 75.62 -7.73 3.76
C THR A 71 75.53 -6.37 4.45
N VAL A 72 74.30 -5.91 4.67
CA VAL A 72 73.92 -4.74 5.45
C VAL A 72 72.96 -5.15 6.56
N GLU A 73 72.83 -4.30 7.58
CA GLU A 73 71.90 -4.49 8.69
C GLU A 73 71.13 -3.18 8.88
N THR A 74 69.81 -3.28 9.03
CA THR A 74 68.91 -2.14 9.26
C THR A 74 68.78 -1.81 10.75
N SER A 75 68.14 -0.67 11.08
CA SER A 75 67.91 -0.24 12.48
C SER A 75 67.05 -1.20 13.31
N ASP A 76 66.23 -2.02 12.65
CA ASP A 76 65.42 -3.09 13.23
C ASP A 76 66.09 -4.48 13.12
N HIS A 77 67.41 -4.51 12.94
CA HIS A 77 68.25 -5.71 12.92
C HIS A 77 67.93 -6.72 11.80
N ALA A 78 67.29 -6.28 10.71
CA ALA A 78 67.11 -7.13 9.54
C ALA A 78 68.41 -7.18 8.73
N ARG A 79 68.95 -8.39 8.52
CA ARG A 79 70.16 -8.59 7.73
C ARG A 79 69.80 -8.83 6.28
N LEU A 80 70.37 -8.03 5.40
CA LEU A 80 70.10 -8.05 3.97
C LEU A 80 71.39 -8.23 3.18
N GLN A 81 71.37 -9.11 2.19
CA GLN A 81 72.42 -9.25 1.18
C GLN A 81 72.05 -8.39 -0.03
N LEU A 82 72.92 -7.44 -0.35
CA LEU A 82 72.78 -6.57 -1.51
C LEU A 82 73.72 -7.02 -2.61
N GLN A 83 73.20 -7.13 -3.83
CA GLN A 83 74.01 -7.25 -5.03
C GLN A 83 73.90 -5.95 -5.83
N LEU A 84 74.99 -5.20 -5.90
CA LEU A 84 75.06 -3.91 -6.58
C LEU A 84 75.99 -3.99 -7.79
N SER A 85 75.64 -3.27 -8.85
CA SER A 85 76.49 -3.00 -10.00
C SER A 85 76.78 -1.53 -10.07
N TYR A 86 78.05 -1.16 -10.23
CA TYR A 86 78.49 0.23 -10.32
C TYR A 86 79.00 0.47 -11.73
N ASN A 87 78.44 1.46 -12.42
CA ASN A 87 78.92 1.89 -13.73
C ASN A 87 80.01 2.93 -13.51
N TRP A 88 81.18 2.70 -14.13
CA TRP A 88 82.36 3.48 -13.86
C TRP A 88 83.15 3.79 -15.13
N TYR A 89 83.87 4.90 -15.07
CA TYR A 89 84.90 5.26 -16.04
C TYR A 89 85.98 6.09 -15.33
N PHE A 90 87.15 6.19 -15.94
CA PHE A 90 88.20 7.09 -15.48
C PHE A 90 88.14 8.40 -16.26
N ASP A 91 88.03 9.52 -15.55
CA ASP A 91 88.05 10.84 -16.14
C ASP A 91 89.50 11.34 -16.23
N VAL A 92 90.13 11.15 -17.40
CA VAL A 92 91.53 11.51 -17.65
C VAL A 92 91.71 12.08 -19.04
N ASP A 93 92.40 13.22 -19.11
CA ASP A 93 92.94 13.74 -20.37
C ASP A 93 94.22 12.98 -20.75
N ARG A 94 94.26 12.44 -21.97
CA ARG A 94 95.38 11.65 -22.49
C ARG A 94 96.66 12.47 -22.68
N GLN A 95 96.54 13.80 -22.67
CA GLN A 95 97.67 14.72 -22.86
C GLN A 95 98.36 15.13 -21.55
N ASP A 96 97.72 14.87 -20.39
CA ASP A 96 98.27 15.26 -19.10
C ASP A 96 98.94 14.08 -18.39
N GLU A 97 100.27 14.07 -18.40
CA GLU A 97 101.10 13.05 -17.74
C GLU A 97 100.88 12.99 -16.22
N GLN A 98 100.55 14.11 -15.56
CA GLN A 98 100.31 14.12 -14.11
C GLN A 98 99.00 13.42 -13.76
N THR A 99 97.96 13.66 -14.54
CA THR A 99 96.66 13.02 -14.38
C THR A 99 96.73 11.54 -14.75
N ALA A 100 97.53 11.17 -15.76
CA ALA A 100 97.80 9.78 -16.11
C ALA A 100 98.53 9.00 -14.99
N ALA A 101 99.47 9.64 -14.29
CA ALA A 101 100.15 9.02 -13.15
C ALA A 101 99.19 8.71 -11.97
N ARG A 102 98.14 9.51 -11.78
CA ARG A 102 97.13 9.29 -10.71
C ARG A 102 96.35 8.00 -10.87
N LEU A 103 96.15 7.53 -12.11
CA LEU A 103 95.43 6.28 -12.39
C LEU A 103 96.02 5.07 -11.67
N PHE A 104 97.35 5.05 -11.52
CA PHE A 104 98.08 3.94 -10.91
C PHE A 104 98.40 4.15 -9.42
N GLN A 105 97.95 5.26 -8.81
CA GLN A 105 98.16 5.51 -7.37
C GLN A 105 97.39 4.54 -6.48
N VAL A 106 96.28 3.99 -6.98
CA VAL A 106 95.46 3.00 -6.29
C VAL A 106 95.68 1.64 -6.95
N PRO A 107 96.46 0.72 -6.34
CA PRO A 107 96.80 -0.56 -6.96
C PRO A 107 95.59 -1.46 -7.25
N ASP A 108 94.56 -1.39 -6.40
CA ASP A 108 93.30 -2.12 -6.53
C ASP A 108 92.11 -1.14 -6.48
N PHE A 109 91.90 -0.41 -7.57
CA PHE A 109 90.80 0.56 -7.64
C PHE A 109 89.42 -0.08 -7.50
N VAL A 110 89.25 -1.33 -7.98
CA VAL A 110 87.98 -2.08 -7.89
C VAL A 110 87.68 -2.40 -6.44
N GLY A 111 88.66 -2.93 -5.71
CA GLY A 111 88.52 -3.27 -4.30
C GLY A 111 88.27 -2.05 -3.42
N ASP A 112 89.02 -0.97 -3.65
CA ASP A 112 88.88 0.28 -2.89
C ASP A 112 87.51 0.94 -3.15
N ALA A 113 87.08 1.02 -4.42
CA ALA A 113 85.79 1.58 -4.79
C ALA A 113 84.62 0.78 -4.18
N CYS A 114 84.60 -0.55 -4.36
CA CYS A 114 83.58 -1.41 -3.78
C CYS A 114 83.55 -1.32 -2.24
N LYS A 115 84.72 -1.29 -1.59
CA LYS A 115 84.82 -1.18 -0.13
C LYS A 115 84.28 0.17 0.38
N ALA A 116 84.64 1.27 -0.28
CA ALA A 116 84.18 2.60 0.07
C ALA A 116 82.65 2.75 -0.11
N ILE A 117 82.12 2.27 -1.23
CA ILE A 117 80.68 2.29 -1.51
C ILE A 117 79.92 1.40 -0.52
N ALA A 118 80.38 0.17 -0.29
CA ALA A 118 79.76 -0.73 0.67
C ALA A 118 79.74 -0.15 2.08
N SER A 119 80.81 0.56 2.50
CA SER A 119 80.85 1.25 3.79
C SER A 119 79.81 2.36 3.90
N ARG A 120 79.64 3.16 2.84
CA ARG A 120 78.63 4.24 2.80
C ARG A 120 77.21 3.68 2.86
N VAL A 121 76.94 2.65 2.05
CA VAL A 121 75.63 1.99 2.02
C VAL A 121 75.31 1.36 3.38
N ARG A 122 76.25 0.62 4.00
CA ARG A 122 76.07 0.07 5.34
C ARG A 122 75.72 1.15 6.37
N GLY A 123 76.42 2.28 6.35
CA GLY A 123 76.18 3.38 7.28
C GLY A 123 74.78 4.01 7.12
N ALA A 124 74.31 4.17 5.88
CA ALA A 124 72.99 4.72 5.62
C ALA A 124 71.86 3.73 5.98
N VAL A 125 72.01 2.46 5.61
CA VAL A 125 70.98 1.43 5.87
C VAL A 125 70.80 1.18 7.36
N ALA A 126 71.86 1.26 8.16
CA ALA A 126 71.79 1.09 9.61
C ALA A 126 70.87 2.10 10.32
N GLY A 127 70.59 3.27 9.70
CA GLY A 127 69.68 4.28 10.24
C GLY A 127 68.21 4.09 9.85
N GLU A 128 67.91 3.20 8.90
CA GLU A 128 66.59 3.01 8.30
C GLU A 128 65.94 1.72 8.79
N LYS A 129 64.60 1.65 8.80
CA LYS A 129 63.87 0.40 9.10
C LYS A 129 63.81 -0.49 7.85
N PHE A 130 63.64 -1.80 8.04
CA PHE A 130 63.55 -2.75 6.93
C PHE A 130 62.48 -2.39 5.89
N ASP A 131 61.26 -2.08 6.34
CA ASP A 131 60.13 -1.77 5.43
C ASP A 131 60.39 -0.49 4.60
N GLU A 132 60.92 0.56 5.26
CA GLU A 132 61.28 1.82 4.61
C GLU A 132 62.42 1.60 3.60
N PHE A 133 63.45 0.83 3.98
CA PHE A 133 64.52 0.48 3.08
C PHE A 133 64.04 -0.39 1.92
N HIS A 134 63.13 -1.34 2.14
CA HIS A 134 62.59 -2.18 1.08
C HIS A 134 61.81 -1.36 0.04
N ARG A 135 60.96 -0.42 0.49
CA ARG A 135 60.18 0.45 -0.38
C ARG A 135 61.03 1.50 -1.10
N ASN A 136 62.06 2.03 -0.45
CA ASN A 136 62.86 3.18 -0.94
C ASN A 136 64.34 2.86 -1.20
N SER A 137 64.69 1.58 -1.38
CA SER A 137 66.08 1.08 -1.53
C SER A 137 66.89 1.85 -2.58
N ALA A 138 66.32 2.09 -3.76
CA ALA A 138 66.94 2.84 -4.85
C ALA A 138 67.35 4.25 -4.43
N ARG A 139 66.46 4.97 -3.73
CA ARG A 139 66.71 6.34 -3.28
C ARG A 139 67.77 6.36 -2.18
N ILE A 140 67.64 5.49 -1.18
CA ILE A 140 68.53 5.45 -0.01
C ILE A 140 69.97 5.10 -0.44
N ILE A 141 70.15 4.09 -1.31
CA ILE A 141 71.48 3.68 -1.79
C ILE A 141 72.13 4.79 -2.63
N ARG A 142 71.38 5.39 -3.56
CA ARG A 142 71.92 6.49 -4.40
C ARG A 142 72.29 7.70 -3.56
N GLN A 143 71.43 8.10 -2.62
CA GLN A 143 71.69 9.20 -1.70
C GLN A 143 72.92 8.93 -0.81
N ALA A 144 73.10 7.70 -0.34
CA ALA A 144 74.25 7.31 0.48
C ALA A 144 75.58 7.41 -0.27
N VAL A 145 75.59 7.07 -1.56
CA VAL A 145 76.82 7.04 -2.36
C VAL A 145 77.14 8.38 -2.99
N PHE A 146 76.20 8.98 -3.72
CA PHE A 146 76.38 10.24 -4.43
C PHE A 146 76.31 11.47 -3.50
N GLY A 147 75.60 11.33 -2.38
CA GLY A 147 75.30 12.46 -1.51
C GLY A 147 74.26 13.41 -2.13
N ILE A 148 74.03 14.52 -1.44
CA ILE A 148 73.07 15.55 -1.82
C ILE A 148 73.83 16.82 -2.24
N ASP A 149 73.30 17.54 -3.20
CA ASP A 149 73.76 18.90 -3.55
C ASP A 149 73.25 19.95 -2.54
N ALA A 150 73.51 21.24 -2.83
CA ALA A 150 73.07 22.35 -2.00
C ALA A 150 71.55 22.65 -2.14
N GLU A 151 70.90 22.08 -3.15
CA GLU A 151 69.50 22.32 -3.51
C GLU A 151 68.58 21.17 -3.05
N GLY A 152 69.15 20.07 -2.55
CA GLY A 152 68.42 18.91 -2.04
C GLY A 152 68.33 17.74 -3.02
N HIS A 153 68.92 17.82 -4.21
CA HIS A 153 68.92 16.74 -5.20
C HIS A 153 70.12 15.79 -5.02
N ILE A 154 69.93 14.53 -5.41
CA ILE A 154 70.99 13.53 -5.40
C ILE A 154 71.93 13.83 -6.56
N ARG A 155 73.24 13.85 -6.31
CA ARG A 155 74.24 14.11 -7.36
C ARG A 155 74.26 12.96 -8.38
N ASP A 156 74.63 13.28 -9.62
CA ASP A 156 74.68 12.30 -10.71
C ASP A 156 75.97 11.47 -10.73
N GLU A 157 77.06 11.96 -10.12
CA GLU A 157 78.34 11.25 -10.12
C GLU A 157 79.04 11.27 -8.76
N PHE A 158 79.78 10.19 -8.50
CA PHE A 158 80.67 10.09 -7.35
C PHE A 158 82.12 9.92 -7.83
N ARG A 159 82.96 10.91 -7.51
CA ARG A 159 84.35 10.99 -7.99
C ARG A 159 85.36 10.69 -6.90
N PHE A 160 86.19 9.69 -7.12
CA PHE A 160 87.37 9.41 -6.31
C PHE A 160 88.53 10.32 -6.74
N ARG A 161 88.92 11.25 -5.86
CA ARG A 161 89.97 12.24 -6.16
C ARG A 161 91.38 11.65 -6.29
N THR A 162 91.61 10.47 -5.71
CA THR A 162 92.93 9.83 -5.67
C THR A 162 93.37 9.33 -7.04
N ASN A 163 92.45 8.73 -7.80
CA ASN A 163 92.73 8.09 -9.10
C ASN A 163 91.81 8.56 -10.23
N ASN A 164 90.99 9.58 -10.01
CA ASN A 164 90.00 10.10 -10.96
C ASN A 164 88.97 9.05 -11.46
N LEU A 165 88.71 8.02 -10.65
CA LEU A 165 87.60 7.10 -10.92
C LEU A 165 86.27 7.81 -10.70
N VAL A 166 85.38 7.75 -11.67
CA VAL A 166 84.03 8.31 -11.61
C VAL A 166 83.02 7.18 -11.65
N ILE A 167 82.15 7.14 -10.65
CA ILE A 167 80.96 6.28 -10.63
C ILE A 167 79.79 7.12 -11.12
N THR A 168 79.10 6.65 -12.15
CA THR A 168 77.98 7.38 -12.80
C THR A 168 76.62 6.85 -12.43
N ASN A 169 76.52 5.56 -12.15
CA ASN A 169 75.25 4.94 -11.81
C ASN A 169 75.48 3.72 -10.91
N ILE A 170 74.45 3.42 -10.12
CA ILE A 170 74.40 2.27 -9.23
C ILE A 170 73.11 1.54 -9.52
N ASP A 171 73.24 0.31 -10.03
CA ASP A 171 72.15 -0.59 -10.32
C ASP A 171 72.03 -1.63 -9.21
N ILE A 172 70.86 -1.67 -8.58
CA ILE A 172 70.54 -2.66 -7.54
C ILE A 172 70.03 -3.90 -8.25
N GLN A 173 70.82 -4.97 -8.26
CA GLN A 173 70.46 -6.22 -8.94
C GLN A 173 69.57 -7.10 -8.08
N SER A 174 69.88 -7.20 -6.78
CA SER A 174 69.04 -7.92 -5.82
C SER A 174 69.20 -7.37 -4.40
N VAL A 175 68.13 -7.49 -3.63
CA VAL A 175 68.06 -7.19 -2.19
C VAL A 175 67.37 -8.39 -1.54
N GLU A 176 68.14 -9.25 -0.89
CA GLU A 176 67.64 -10.49 -0.33
C GLU A 176 67.84 -10.53 1.19
N PRO A 177 66.80 -10.83 1.99
CA PRO A 177 66.97 -11.08 3.40
C PRO A 177 67.82 -12.33 3.64
N VAL A 178 68.78 -12.23 4.56
CA VAL A 178 69.65 -13.36 4.93
C VAL A 178 68.94 -14.29 5.91
N ASP A 179 68.05 -13.74 6.74
CA ASP A 179 67.39 -14.47 7.81
C ASP A 179 66.04 -15.04 7.36
N GLU A 180 65.85 -16.35 7.51
CA GLU A 180 64.63 -17.06 7.08
C GLU A 180 63.35 -16.53 7.75
N GLU A 181 63.46 -16.00 8.97
CA GLU A 181 62.35 -15.41 9.72
C GLU A 181 61.86 -14.10 9.07
N THR A 182 62.79 -13.25 8.60
CA THR A 182 62.45 -12.02 7.88
C THR A 182 61.81 -12.33 6.53
N LEU A 183 62.28 -13.37 5.84
CA LEU A 183 61.67 -13.87 4.60
C LEU A 183 60.23 -14.36 4.83
N LYS A 184 60.00 -15.17 5.89
CA LYS A 184 58.66 -15.63 6.27
C LYS A 184 57.72 -14.48 6.63
N SER A 185 58.24 -13.48 7.33
CA SER A 185 57.48 -12.26 7.71
C SER A 185 57.07 -11.45 6.48
N LEU A 186 57.95 -11.35 5.48
CA LEU A 186 57.63 -10.71 4.20
C LEU A 186 56.56 -11.49 3.44
N GLN A 187 56.68 -12.83 3.35
CA GLN A 187 55.68 -13.68 2.69
C GLN A 187 54.30 -13.56 3.36
N LYS A 188 54.25 -13.56 4.70
CA LYS A 188 53.01 -13.36 5.46
C LYS A 188 52.39 -12.00 5.19
N SER A 189 53.22 -10.96 5.07
CA SER A 189 52.75 -9.60 4.75
C SER A 189 52.15 -9.52 3.35
N VAL A 190 52.77 -10.18 2.36
CA VAL A 190 52.20 -10.28 1.00
C VAL A 190 50.87 -11.03 1.00
N GLN A 191 50.79 -12.15 1.72
CA GLN A 191 49.54 -12.91 1.86
C GLN A 191 48.43 -12.06 2.50
N LEU A 192 48.75 -11.31 3.56
CA LEU A 192 47.81 -10.40 4.20
C LEU A 192 47.37 -9.27 3.26
N ALA A 193 48.28 -8.70 2.47
CA ALA A 193 47.94 -7.67 1.49
C ALA A 193 46.95 -8.21 0.45
N ILE A 194 47.18 -9.42 -0.07
CA ILE A 194 46.25 -10.09 -1.00
C ILE A 194 44.90 -10.32 -0.33
N GLN A 195 44.88 -10.81 0.90
CA GLN A 195 43.64 -11.01 1.66
C GLN A 195 42.86 -9.71 1.81
N ILE A 196 43.52 -8.62 2.23
CA ILE A 196 42.90 -7.29 2.39
C ILE A 196 42.30 -6.82 1.06
N THR A 197 43.02 -6.99 -0.05
CA THR A 197 42.48 -6.60 -1.37
C THR A 197 41.29 -7.45 -1.79
N THR A 198 41.31 -8.75 -1.50
CA THR A 198 40.20 -9.68 -1.77
C THR A 198 38.98 -9.32 -0.91
N ASP A 199 39.16 -9.11 0.40
CA ASP A 199 38.09 -8.74 1.32
C ASP A 199 37.47 -7.40 0.95
N ALA A 200 38.30 -6.43 0.52
CA ALA A 200 37.81 -5.14 0.04
C ALA A 200 36.98 -5.27 -1.25
N GLN A 201 37.41 -6.12 -2.20
CA GLN A 201 36.65 -6.41 -3.41
C GLN A 201 35.34 -7.15 -3.10
N GLU A 202 35.37 -8.13 -2.21
CA GLU A 202 34.17 -8.87 -1.79
C GLU A 202 33.18 -7.94 -1.09
N ALA A 203 33.65 -7.10 -0.17
CA ALA A 203 32.80 -6.12 0.51
C ALA A 203 32.17 -5.11 -0.48
N ALA A 204 32.92 -4.67 -1.49
CA ALA A 204 32.37 -3.81 -2.54
C ALA A 204 31.29 -4.53 -3.36
N ALA A 205 31.54 -5.77 -3.79
CA ALA A 205 30.57 -6.58 -4.53
C ALA A 205 29.29 -6.85 -3.72
N ARG A 206 29.42 -7.17 -2.42
CA ARG A 206 28.26 -7.35 -1.53
C ARG A 206 27.43 -6.07 -1.41
N ARG A 207 28.07 -4.92 -1.22
CA ARG A 207 27.38 -3.61 -1.15
C ARG A 207 26.64 -3.29 -2.45
N ASP A 208 27.24 -3.59 -3.59
CA ASP A 208 26.58 -3.39 -4.88
C ASP A 208 25.37 -4.32 -5.06
N ALA A 209 25.49 -5.58 -4.65
CA ALA A 209 24.36 -6.52 -4.64
C ALA A 209 23.22 -6.03 -3.73
N GLU A 210 23.53 -5.62 -2.49
CA GLU A 210 22.56 -5.06 -1.55
C GLU A 210 21.88 -3.80 -2.11
N ARG A 211 22.62 -2.91 -2.77
CA ARG A 211 22.08 -1.72 -3.42
C ARG A 211 21.09 -2.09 -4.52
N ILE A 212 21.42 -3.07 -5.37
CA ILE A 212 20.53 -3.54 -6.44
C ILE A 212 19.27 -4.17 -5.84
N GLU A 213 19.41 -4.98 -4.78
CA GLU A 213 18.28 -5.60 -4.10
C GLU A 213 17.35 -4.56 -3.47
N GLN A 214 17.90 -3.55 -2.79
CA GLN A 214 17.10 -2.44 -2.24
C GLN A 214 16.39 -1.65 -3.33
N GLN A 215 17.04 -1.38 -4.46
CA GLN A 215 16.40 -0.71 -5.60
C GLN A 215 15.25 -1.55 -6.18
N ALA A 216 15.43 -2.87 -6.28
CA ALA A 216 14.39 -3.78 -6.75
C ALA A 216 13.19 -3.81 -5.79
N LYS A 217 13.44 -3.91 -4.47
CA LYS A 217 12.38 -3.85 -3.43
C LYS A 217 11.62 -2.53 -3.48
N ALA A 218 12.32 -1.40 -3.51
CA ALA A 218 11.69 -0.09 -3.59
C ALA A 218 10.85 0.08 -4.86
N ARG A 219 11.29 -0.48 -6.00
CA ARG A 219 10.52 -0.48 -7.24
C ARG A 219 9.25 -1.33 -7.12
N LEU A 220 9.36 -2.52 -6.54
CA LEU A 220 8.23 -3.41 -6.32
C LEU A 220 7.19 -2.76 -5.38
N GLU A 221 7.62 -2.18 -4.27
CA GLU A 221 6.74 -1.49 -3.32
C GLU A 221 5.99 -0.33 -3.98
N ARG A 222 6.67 0.49 -4.79
CA ARG A 222 6.01 1.54 -5.57
C ARG A 222 4.97 0.97 -6.53
N GLN A 223 5.29 -0.13 -7.20
CA GLN A 223 4.36 -0.75 -8.13
C GLN A 223 3.12 -1.29 -7.41
N VAL A 224 3.29 -1.94 -6.25
CA VAL A 224 2.17 -2.38 -5.40
C VAL A 224 1.28 -1.20 -5.00
N ILE A 225 1.87 -0.07 -4.60
CA ILE A 225 1.10 1.13 -4.23
C ILE A 225 0.30 1.67 -5.42
N VAL A 226 0.91 1.71 -6.61
CA VAL A 226 0.22 2.16 -7.84
C VAL A 226 -0.93 1.23 -8.19
N ASP A 227 -0.70 -0.09 -8.13
CA ASP A 227 -1.72 -1.10 -8.43
C ASP A 227 -2.88 -1.05 -7.43
N GLN A 228 -2.58 -0.90 -6.12
CA GLN A 228 -3.59 -0.69 -5.09
C GLN A 228 -4.36 0.61 -5.29
N GLY A 229 -3.67 1.70 -5.67
CA GLY A 229 -4.31 2.97 -5.99
C GLY A 229 -5.29 2.84 -7.16
N ALA A 230 -4.90 2.15 -8.24
CA ALA A 230 -5.76 1.87 -9.37
C ALA A 230 -6.97 0.99 -8.98
N ALA A 231 -6.74 -0.04 -8.16
CA ALA A 231 -7.82 -0.90 -7.66
C ALA A 231 -8.82 -0.13 -6.78
N GLU A 232 -8.36 0.76 -5.90
CA GLU A 232 -9.23 1.60 -5.07
C GLU A 232 -10.03 2.62 -5.90
N VAL A 233 -9.48 3.14 -7.00
CA VAL A 233 -10.22 4.01 -7.94
C VAL A 233 -11.39 3.24 -8.59
N GLU A 234 -11.15 2.03 -9.09
CA GLU A 234 -12.20 1.21 -9.69
C GLU A 234 -13.23 0.73 -8.65
N LYS A 235 -12.77 0.39 -7.44
CA LYS A 235 -13.64 0.03 -6.32
C LYS A 235 -14.56 1.18 -5.91
N LYS A 236 -14.06 2.42 -5.91
CA LYS A 236 -14.89 3.60 -5.68
C LYS A 236 -16.02 3.70 -6.71
N LYS A 237 -15.73 3.53 -8.00
CA LYS A 237 -16.76 3.53 -9.06
C LYS A 237 -17.79 2.42 -8.85
N LEU A 238 -17.34 1.21 -8.50
CA LEU A 238 -18.23 0.10 -8.20
C LEU A 238 -19.15 0.43 -7.02
N LEU A 239 -18.63 1.03 -5.94
CA LEU A 239 -19.42 1.44 -4.79
C LEU A 239 -20.42 2.55 -5.14
N GLU A 240 -20.04 3.52 -5.98
CA GLU A 240 -20.95 4.56 -6.48
C GLU A 240 -22.12 3.93 -7.26
N LEU A 241 -21.83 3.01 -8.20
CA LEU A 241 -22.85 2.30 -8.97
C LEU A 241 -23.71 1.38 -8.09
N GLN A 242 -23.14 0.75 -7.07
CA GLN A 242 -23.90 -0.06 -6.11
C GLN A 242 -24.85 0.80 -5.28
N ALA A 243 -24.40 1.97 -4.83
CA ALA A 243 -25.25 2.91 -4.10
C ALA A 243 -26.39 3.45 -4.98
N GLU A 244 -26.11 3.77 -6.24
CA GLU A 244 -27.12 4.19 -7.22
C GLU A 244 -28.14 3.07 -7.49
N ASN A 245 -27.67 1.84 -7.73
CA ASN A 245 -28.55 0.68 -7.92
C ASN A 245 -29.42 0.42 -6.68
N ALA A 246 -28.85 0.49 -5.47
CA ALA A 246 -29.62 0.32 -4.24
C ALA A 246 -30.68 1.43 -4.05
N ALA A 247 -30.38 2.66 -4.45
CA ALA A 247 -31.34 3.76 -4.44
C ALA A 247 -32.46 3.53 -5.47
N ILE A 248 -32.13 3.08 -6.69
CA ILE A 248 -33.11 2.73 -7.72
C ILE A 248 -33.97 1.54 -7.29
N GLU A 249 -33.38 0.51 -6.68
CA GLU A 249 -34.09 -0.66 -6.18
C GLU A 249 -35.06 -0.28 -5.06
N SER A 250 -34.61 0.51 -4.07
CA SER A 250 -35.45 0.96 -2.97
C SER A 250 -36.59 1.87 -3.45
N THR A 251 -36.31 2.83 -4.34
CA THR A 251 -37.35 3.69 -4.92
C THR A 251 -38.29 2.91 -5.85
N GLY A 252 -37.78 1.96 -6.61
CA GLY A 252 -38.54 1.05 -7.46
C GLY A 252 -39.49 0.19 -6.64
N GLN A 253 -39.01 -0.40 -5.55
CA GLN A 253 -39.85 -1.18 -4.64
C GLN A 253 -40.91 -0.31 -3.97
N ALA A 254 -40.54 0.84 -3.41
CA ALA A 254 -41.49 1.74 -2.76
C ALA A 254 -42.56 2.26 -3.73
N THR A 255 -42.19 2.62 -4.96
CA THR A 255 -43.15 3.07 -5.99
C THR A 255 -44.02 1.93 -6.50
N ALA A 256 -43.48 0.72 -6.68
CA ALA A 256 -44.25 -0.46 -7.06
C ALA A 256 -45.26 -0.84 -5.97
N GLU A 257 -44.85 -0.88 -4.70
CA GLU A 257 -45.74 -1.15 -3.56
C GLU A 257 -46.81 -0.06 -3.40
N ALA A 258 -46.43 1.22 -3.53
CA ALA A 258 -47.38 2.33 -3.47
C ALA A 258 -48.41 2.27 -4.62
N ARG A 259 -47.97 1.98 -5.85
CA ARG A 259 -48.87 1.77 -7.00
C ARG A 259 -49.78 0.56 -6.82
N ALA A 260 -49.24 -0.56 -6.34
CA ALA A 260 -50.03 -1.76 -6.08
C ALA A 260 -51.11 -1.52 -5.01
N LYS A 261 -50.76 -0.85 -3.90
CA LYS A 261 -51.72 -0.45 -2.86
C LYS A 261 -52.78 0.52 -3.39
N ALA A 262 -52.38 1.52 -4.18
CA ALA A 262 -53.30 2.47 -4.79
C ALA A 262 -54.28 1.78 -5.74
N GLN A 263 -53.79 0.87 -6.60
CA GLN A 263 -54.63 0.08 -7.50
C GLN A 263 -55.57 -0.86 -6.74
N ALA A 264 -55.09 -1.55 -5.70
CA ALA A 264 -55.93 -2.38 -4.85
C ALA A 264 -57.06 -1.57 -4.19
N ALA A 265 -56.72 -0.41 -3.60
CA ALA A 265 -57.70 0.48 -3.00
C ALA A 265 -58.70 1.03 -4.02
N GLN A 266 -58.27 1.32 -5.24
CA GLN A 266 -59.16 1.75 -6.33
C GLN A 266 -60.14 0.63 -6.70
N ILE A 267 -59.66 -0.59 -6.88
CA ILE A 267 -60.50 -1.76 -7.21
C ILE A 267 -61.48 -2.03 -6.07
N GLU A 268 -61.05 -1.99 -4.81
CA GLU A 268 -61.94 -2.15 -3.65
C GLU A 268 -63.00 -1.04 -3.59
N GLY A 269 -62.62 0.21 -3.87
CA GLY A 269 -63.56 1.33 -3.95
C GLY A 269 -64.60 1.15 -5.06
N GLU A 270 -64.17 0.76 -6.26
CA GLU A 270 -65.07 0.44 -7.39
C GLU A 270 -65.98 -0.76 -7.07
N LEU A 271 -65.44 -1.81 -6.44
CA LEU A 271 -66.20 -2.98 -5.99
C LEU A 271 -67.24 -2.60 -4.93
N ALA A 272 -66.89 -1.75 -3.96
CA ALA A 272 -67.81 -1.31 -2.92
C ALA A 272 -68.96 -0.48 -3.50
N VAL A 273 -68.69 0.40 -4.46
CA VAL A 273 -69.73 1.17 -5.17
C VAL A 273 -70.64 0.24 -5.96
N THR A 274 -70.07 -0.69 -6.73
CA THR A 274 -70.87 -1.65 -7.52
C THR A 274 -71.69 -2.59 -6.65
N LEU A 275 -71.14 -3.06 -5.53
CA LEU A 275 -71.86 -3.86 -4.54
C LEU A 275 -73.01 -3.06 -3.92
N ALA A 276 -72.77 -1.83 -3.49
CA ALA A 276 -73.81 -0.96 -2.94
C ALA A 276 -74.93 -0.67 -3.96
N GLN A 277 -74.59 -0.51 -5.25
CA GLN A 277 -75.56 -0.38 -6.33
C GLN A 277 -76.40 -1.67 -6.51
N GLN A 278 -75.75 -2.83 -6.53
CA GLN A 278 -76.41 -4.14 -6.63
C GLN A 278 -77.32 -4.40 -5.42
N GLU A 279 -76.88 -4.07 -4.21
CA GLU A 279 -77.69 -4.19 -2.98
C GLU A 279 -78.87 -3.24 -2.98
N ALA A 280 -78.68 -1.98 -3.40
CA ALA A 280 -79.76 -1.01 -3.54
C ALA A 280 -80.81 -1.48 -4.57
N GLU A 281 -80.35 -2.04 -5.70
CA GLU A 281 -81.24 -2.60 -6.73
C GLU A 281 -81.97 -3.85 -6.22
N ALA A 282 -81.28 -4.76 -5.52
CA ALA A 282 -81.89 -5.93 -4.90
C ALA A 282 -82.91 -5.54 -3.82
N ALA A 283 -82.59 -4.54 -2.99
CA ALA A 283 -83.51 -4.00 -1.99
C ALA A 283 -84.74 -3.38 -2.64
N ARG A 284 -84.56 -2.59 -3.73
CA ARG A 284 -85.67 -2.03 -4.51
C ARG A 284 -86.60 -3.13 -5.02
N ILE A 285 -86.05 -4.18 -5.64
CA ILE A 285 -86.83 -5.31 -6.17
C ILE A 285 -87.58 -6.04 -5.05
N ARG A 286 -86.92 -6.31 -3.91
CA ARG A 286 -87.57 -6.96 -2.76
C ARG A 286 -88.72 -6.13 -2.21
N GLN A 287 -88.49 -4.83 -2.00
CA GLN A 287 -89.52 -3.91 -1.52
C GLN A 287 -90.69 -3.78 -2.50
N GLU A 288 -90.41 -3.75 -3.80
CA GLU A 288 -91.44 -3.73 -4.84
C GLU A 288 -92.26 -5.04 -4.84
N ALA A 289 -91.61 -6.19 -4.68
CA ALA A 289 -92.28 -7.48 -4.55
C ALA A 289 -93.14 -7.58 -3.27
N GLU A 290 -92.62 -7.14 -2.12
CA GLU A 290 -93.36 -7.07 -0.85
C GLU A 290 -94.57 -6.15 -0.96
N LEU A 291 -94.41 -4.96 -1.55
CA LEU A 291 -95.50 -4.02 -1.79
C LEU A 291 -96.59 -4.63 -2.68
N ASN A 292 -96.19 -5.34 -3.74
CA ASN A 292 -97.14 -6.02 -4.63
C ASN A 292 -97.89 -7.14 -3.91
N GLN A 293 -97.21 -7.95 -3.09
CA GLN A 293 -97.87 -8.97 -2.26
C GLN A 293 -98.84 -8.34 -1.23
N LEU A 294 -98.42 -7.26 -0.58
CA LEU A 294 -99.25 -6.55 0.39
C LEU A 294 -100.51 -5.97 -0.28
N ARG A 295 -100.36 -5.34 -1.45
CA ARG A 295 -101.49 -4.82 -2.24
C ARG A 295 -102.45 -5.95 -2.63
N ALA A 296 -101.95 -7.06 -3.15
CA ALA A 296 -102.77 -8.21 -3.52
C ALA A 296 -103.51 -8.79 -2.30
N ARG A 297 -102.86 -8.85 -1.13
CA ARG A 297 -103.47 -9.31 0.12
C ARG A 297 -104.57 -8.35 0.59
N GLN A 298 -104.30 -7.04 0.59
CA GLN A 298 -105.29 -6.03 0.97
C GLN A 298 -106.49 -5.99 0.03
N GLU A 299 -106.28 -6.19 -1.27
CA GLU A 299 -107.36 -6.28 -2.27
C GLU A 299 -108.22 -7.53 -2.05
N ALA A 300 -107.58 -8.68 -1.75
CA ALA A 300 -108.30 -9.91 -1.38
C ALA A 300 -109.09 -9.76 -0.06
N GLU A 301 -108.53 -9.05 0.93
CA GLU A 301 -109.20 -8.79 2.20
C GLU A 301 -110.39 -7.83 2.04
N LEU A 302 -110.22 -6.76 1.26
CA LEU A 302 -111.28 -5.83 0.91
C LEU A 302 -112.43 -6.53 0.18
N THR A 303 -112.13 -7.38 -0.81
CA THR A 303 -113.16 -8.13 -1.55
C THR A 303 -113.90 -9.12 -0.64
N HIS A 304 -113.18 -9.81 0.26
CA HIS A 304 -113.81 -10.68 1.25
C HIS A 304 -114.72 -9.89 2.21
N GLN A 305 -114.25 -8.76 2.71
CA GLN A 305 -115.02 -7.92 3.63
C GLN A 305 -116.24 -7.29 2.95
N GLN A 306 -116.12 -6.87 1.68
CA GLN A 306 -117.27 -6.44 0.88
C GLN A 306 -118.30 -7.57 0.71
N ALA A 307 -117.85 -8.81 0.46
CA ALA A 307 -118.75 -9.95 0.36
C ALA A 307 -119.46 -10.26 1.70
N LEU A 308 -118.75 -10.20 2.83
CA LEU A 308 -119.34 -10.35 4.17
C LEU A 308 -120.36 -9.25 4.46
N ASN A 309 -120.01 -7.99 4.21
CA ASN A 309 -120.92 -6.86 4.41
C ASN A 309 -122.18 -7.00 3.55
N ASN A 310 -122.04 -7.41 2.28
CA ASN A 310 -123.19 -7.67 1.41
C ASN A 310 -124.07 -8.81 1.94
N LEU A 311 -123.47 -9.87 2.49
CA LEU A 311 -124.19 -10.98 3.12
C LEU A 311 -124.93 -10.51 4.39
N GLU A 312 -124.33 -9.63 5.19
CA GLU A 312 -124.97 -9.03 6.37
C GLU A 312 -126.15 -8.13 5.97
N ILE A 313 -125.99 -7.32 4.92
CA ILE A 313 -127.08 -6.51 4.36
C ILE A 313 -128.22 -7.42 3.89
N GLU A 314 -127.92 -8.47 3.12
CA GLU A 314 -128.93 -9.40 2.63
C GLU A 314 -129.65 -10.13 3.78
N LYS A 315 -128.91 -10.55 4.81
CA LYS A 315 -129.48 -11.13 6.02
C LYS A 315 -130.39 -10.15 6.74
N ALA A 316 -129.96 -8.89 6.91
CA ALA A 316 -130.74 -7.84 7.55
C ALA A 316 -132.00 -7.51 6.75
N GLU A 317 -131.91 -7.43 5.43
CA GLU A 317 -133.06 -7.23 4.53
C GLU A 317 -134.07 -8.38 4.64
N ARG A 318 -133.62 -9.65 4.61
CA ARG A 318 -134.51 -10.81 4.79
C ARG A 318 -135.15 -10.83 6.16
N ILE A 319 -134.40 -10.55 7.23
CA ILE A 319 -134.95 -10.45 8.59
C ILE A 319 -135.99 -9.32 8.64
N ALA A 320 -135.68 -8.14 8.08
CA ALA A 320 -136.60 -7.01 8.03
C ALA A 320 -137.89 -7.36 7.28
N GLN A 321 -137.80 -8.04 6.13
CA GLN A 321 -138.95 -8.54 5.38
C GLN A 321 -139.78 -9.55 6.20
N ILE A 322 -139.14 -10.50 6.88
CA ILE A 322 -139.83 -11.48 7.74
C ILE A 322 -140.53 -10.76 8.89
N THR A 323 -139.85 -9.86 9.61
CA THR A 323 -140.46 -9.09 10.70
C THR A 323 -141.56 -8.16 10.21
N GLY A 324 -141.41 -7.58 9.01
CA GLY A 324 -142.45 -6.78 8.37
C GLY A 324 -143.69 -7.61 8.08
N ALA A 325 -143.52 -8.80 7.50
CA ALA A 325 -144.61 -9.73 7.23
C ALA A 325 -145.25 -10.28 8.51
N GLU A 326 -144.46 -10.62 9.52
CA GLU A 326 -144.93 -11.09 10.82
C GLU A 326 -145.69 -9.99 11.57
N PHE A 327 -145.19 -8.75 11.54
CA PHE A 327 -145.89 -7.59 12.10
C PHE A 327 -147.20 -7.32 11.36
N GLN A 328 -147.20 -7.43 10.03
CA GLN A 328 -148.41 -7.28 9.22
C GLN A 328 -149.46 -8.35 9.56
N GLN A 329 -149.04 -9.61 9.76
CA GLN A 329 -149.92 -10.69 10.23
C GLN A 329 -150.42 -10.45 11.66
N LYS A 330 -149.56 -10.01 12.58
CA LYS A 330 -149.94 -9.67 13.97
C LYS A 330 -150.97 -8.54 14.01
N VAL A 331 -150.78 -7.48 13.22
CA VAL A 331 -151.72 -6.36 13.11
C VAL A 331 -153.04 -6.81 12.49
N ALA A 332 -153.01 -7.64 11.45
CA ALA A 332 -154.21 -8.18 10.81
C ALA A 332 -155.02 -9.10 11.76
N ALA A 333 -154.36 -9.91 12.58
CA ALA A 333 -155.01 -10.79 13.54
C ALA A 333 -155.66 -10.05 14.73
N ILE A 334 -155.07 -8.92 15.16
CA ILE A 334 -155.63 -8.11 16.26
C ILE A 334 -156.85 -7.30 15.78
N GLY A 335 -156.88 -6.91 14.50
CA GLY A 335 -158.00 -6.20 13.89
C GLY A 335 -158.03 -4.71 14.27
N PRO A 336 -158.36 -3.81 13.32
CA PRO A 336 -158.24 -2.37 13.52
C PRO A 336 -159.14 -1.82 14.64
N GLU A 337 -160.32 -2.42 14.84
CA GLU A 337 -161.27 -2.01 15.90
C GLU A 337 -160.75 -2.37 17.30
N THR A 338 -160.03 -3.47 17.48
CA THR A 338 -159.46 -3.86 18.78
C THR A 338 -158.25 -2.99 19.14
N LEU A 339 -157.42 -2.63 18.15
CA LEU A 339 -156.34 -1.65 18.32
C LEU A 339 -156.88 -0.27 18.71
N LYS A 340 -158.02 0.11 18.16
CA LYS A 340 -158.73 1.35 18.50
C LYS A 340 -159.28 1.34 19.93
N ALA A 341 -159.81 0.19 20.39
CA ALA A 341 -160.29 0.01 21.76
C ALA A 341 -159.15 0.01 22.80
N ILE A 342 -157.99 -0.57 22.49
CA ILE A 342 -156.80 -0.53 23.37
C ILE A 342 -156.24 0.89 23.45
N ALA A 343 -156.26 1.65 22.35
CA ALA A 343 -155.81 3.05 22.33
C ALA A 343 -156.76 4.00 23.08
N GLN A 344 -158.06 3.66 23.21
CA GLN A 344 -159.08 4.50 23.86
C GLN A 344 -159.35 4.20 25.34
N ALA A 345 -158.65 3.24 25.96
CA ALA A 345 -158.83 2.92 27.39
C ALA A 345 -158.16 3.94 28.35
N GLY A 346 -157.29 4.82 27.85
CA GLY A 346 -156.60 5.85 28.65
C GLY A 346 -157.45 7.09 29.01
N PRO A 347 -158.20 7.71 28.08
CA PRO A 347 -158.85 9.00 28.33
C PRO A 347 -160.06 8.94 29.28
N GLU A 348 -160.82 7.84 29.32
CA GLU A 348 -162.04 7.75 30.16
C GLU A 348 -161.73 7.64 31.66
N MET A 349 -160.58 7.09 32.05
CA MET A 349 -160.16 7.02 33.45
C MET A 349 -159.47 8.31 33.92
N GLN A 350 -158.79 9.03 33.01
CA GLN A 350 -158.23 10.37 33.27
C GLN A 350 -159.30 11.47 33.41
N ALA A 351 -160.51 11.26 32.89
CA ALA A 351 -161.64 12.18 33.10
C ALA A 351 -162.25 12.12 34.52
N ARG A 352 -162.14 11.00 35.25
CA ARG A 352 -162.68 10.87 36.63
C ARG A 352 -161.70 11.28 37.75
N LEU A 353 -160.43 11.56 37.44
CA LEU A 353 -159.39 11.94 38.41
C LEU A 353 -159.13 13.45 38.49
N LEU A 354 -159.65 14.27 37.57
CA LEU A 354 -159.43 15.72 37.55
C LEU A 354 -160.60 16.56 38.10
N GLU A 355 -161.74 15.95 38.45
CA GLU A 355 -162.89 16.65 39.06
C GLU A 355 -162.85 16.67 40.60
N GLY A 356 -161.93 15.94 41.28
CA GLY A 356 -162.05 15.69 42.74
C GLY A 356 -160.85 15.92 43.67
N LEU A 357 -159.61 16.10 43.20
CA LEU A 357 -158.42 16.04 44.10
C LEU A 357 -157.47 17.26 44.12
N GLY A 358 -157.85 18.39 43.52
CA GLY A 358 -157.31 19.72 43.90
C GLY A 358 -155.80 19.87 44.10
N ILE A 359 -154.97 19.63 43.07
CA ILE A 359 -153.54 20.01 43.09
C ILE A 359 -153.15 20.74 41.80
N GLN A 360 -152.47 21.87 42.02
CA GLN A 360 -151.99 22.84 41.05
C GLN A 360 -150.76 22.33 40.28
N SER A 361 -150.78 22.54 38.97
CA SER A 361 -149.59 22.45 38.12
C SER A 361 -148.63 23.59 38.43
N VAL A 362 -147.37 23.29 38.73
CA VAL A 362 -146.26 24.26 38.66
C VAL A 362 -145.25 23.78 37.64
N LEU A 363 -145.08 24.60 36.61
CA LEU A 363 -144.14 24.46 35.51
C LEU A 363 -142.89 25.29 35.87
N ILE A 364 -141.72 24.66 35.99
CA ILE A 364 -140.43 25.37 36.05
C ILE A 364 -139.57 24.87 34.90
N THR A 365 -139.12 25.82 34.09
CA THR A 365 -138.33 25.66 32.87
C THR A 365 -136.85 25.98 33.12
N ASP A 366 -135.94 25.11 32.67
CA ASP A 366 -134.63 25.54 32.13
C ASP A 366 -134.16 24.56 31.03
N GLY A 367 -134.34 24.97 29.77
CA GLY A 367 -133.19 25.15 28.89
C GLY A 367 -132.46 23.99 28.20
N LYS A 368 -132.97 22.75 28.14
CA LYS A 368 -132.85 21.84 26.96
C LYS A 368 -133.30 20.39 27.17
N ASN A 369 -133.78 20.04 28.35
CA ASN A 369 -134.61 18.84 28.52
C ASN A 369 -135.51 18.97 29.76
N PRO A 370 -136.70 19.58 29.63
CA PRO A 370 -137.76 19.38 30.59
C PRO A 370 -138.18 17.90 30.57
N ILE A 371 -137.87 17.22 31.68
CA ILE A 371 -138.25 15.84 31.93
C ILE A 371 -139.78 15.81 32.06
N ASN A 372 -140.41 15.34 30.99
CA ASN A 372 -141.82 15.02 31.00
C ASN A 372 -141.99 13.65 31.66
N LEU A 373 -142.31 13.64 32.95
CA LEU A 373 -142.60 12.47 33.79
C LEU A 373 -143.95 11.82 33.42
N PHE A 374 -144.15 11.54 32.13
CA PHE A 374 -145.36 10.90 31.63
C PHE A 374 -145.12 9.55 30.92
N SER A 375 -143.88 9.02 30.76
CA SER A 375 -143.73 7.69 30.12
C SER A 375 -142.46 6.80 30.30
N THR A 376 -141.54 6.95 31.26
CA THR A 376 -140.23 6.22 31.19
C THR A 376 -139.89 5.22 32.31
N ALA A 377 -140.85 4.78 33.13
CA ALA A 377 -140.59 4.03 34.37
C ALA A 377 -140.91 2.50 34.37
N ASN A 378 -140.57 1.72 33.33
CA ASN A 378 -140.75 0.24 33.40
C ASN A 378 -139.82 -0.61 32.48
N GLY A 379 -138.61 -0.92 32.95
CA GLY A 379 -137.75 -2.04 32.47
C GLY A 379 -136.40 -1.58 31.90
N LEU A 380 -135.25 -1.54 32.61
CA LEU A 380 -134.57 -2.62 33.35
C LEU A 380 -134.51 -3.93 32.55
N ILE A 381 -133.42 -4.15 31.77
CA ILE A 381 -132.63 -5.40 31.57
C ILE A 381 -131.46 -5.13 30.57
N ASN A 382 -130.28 -4.84 31.13
CA ASN A 382 -128.94 -5.43 30.89
C ASN A 382 -128.24 -5.46 29.47
N PRO A 383 -126.89 -5.67 29.36
CA PRO A 383 -125.94 -4.62 28.95
C PRO A 383 -124.88 -5.02 27.88
N MET A 384 -124.23 -4.04 27.27
CA MET A 384 -122.85 -4.05 26.71
C MET A 384 -122.42 -2.57 26.66
N SER A 385 -121.17 -2.13 26.85
CA SER A 385 -119.87 -2.79 26.77
C SER A 385 -118.83 -1.86 27.43
N SER A 386 -117.80 -2.46 28.03
CA SER A 386 -116.56 -1.84 28.44
C SER A 386 -115.66 -1.56 27.23
N VAL A 387 -115.07 -0.37 27.25
CA VAL A 387 -113.94 0.12 26.44
C VAL A 387 -112.62 -0.23 27.17
N ASP A 388 -111.52 -0.07 26.43
CA ASP A 388 -110.10 0.09 26.83
C ASP A 388 -109.18 -1.13 26.58
N SER A 389 -107.95 -0.97 26.07
CA SER A 389 -107.16 0.23 25.74
C SER A 389 -105.89 -0.15 24.97
N SER A 390 -105.37 0.86 24.26
CA SER A 390 -104.01 1.13 23.77
C SER A 390 -102.82 0.49 24.50
N ASP A 391 -101.74 0.19 23.75
CA ASP A 391 -100.50 0.99 23.78
C ASP A 391 -99.46 0.52 22.74
N GLY A 392 -98.77 1.49 22.11
CA GLY A 392 -97.53 1.29 21.33
C GLY A 392 -97.51 1.90 19.94
#